data_AF-A0A7W8YI63-F1
#
_entry.id   AF-A0A7W8YI63-F1
#
_cell.length_a   1.000
_cell.length_b   1.000
_cell.length_c   1.000
_cell.angle_alpha   90.00
_cell.angle_beta   90.00
_cell.angle_gamma   90.00
#
_symmetry.space_group_name_H-M   'P 1'
#
loop_
_entity.id
_entity.type
_entity.pdbx_description
1 polymer ?
#
loop_
_entity_poly.entity_id
_entity_poly.type
_entity_poly.pdbx_seq_one_letter_code
_entity_poly.pdbx_strand_id
1 'polypeptide(L)' 'MELSVQTLEAAINYWRARQPARGNEYALSPPVSRLATVYALMIYRHQLTIEQDSLEPAVLALIHHRD' A
#
# COMPACT_ATOMS: atom_id res chain seq x y z
N MET A 1 9.37 -11.59 -8.04
CA MET A 1 10.22 -11.05 -6.94
C MET A 1 9.30 -10.80 -5.77
N GLU A 2 9.66 -11.25 -4.58
CA GLU A 2 8.81 -11.06 -3.41
C GLU A 2 8.91 -9.63 -2.84
N LEU A 3 7.78 -9.14 -2.33
CA LEU A 3 7.67 -7.89 -1.58
C LEU A 3 7.29 -8.21 -0.14
N SER A 4 8.00 -7.65 0.84
CA SER A 4 7.66 -7.84 2.25
C SER A 4 6.55 -6.90 2.71
N VAL A 5 5.85 -7.32 3.76
CA VAL A 5 4.84 -6.49 4.43
C VAL A 5 5.42 -5.16 4.93
N GLN A 6 6.69 -5.13 5.35
CA GLN A 6 7.36 -3.91 5.82
C GLN A 6 7.59 -2.92 4.67
N THR A 7 7.92 -3.39 3.47
CA THR A 7 8.04 -2.52 2.30
C THR A 7 6.68 -1.90 1.94
N LEU A 8 5.60 -2.67 2.04
CA LEU A 8 4.25 -2.17 1.84
C LEU A 8 3.87 -1.12 2.89
N GLU A 9 4.15 -1.39 4.17
CA GLU A 9 3.91 -0.45 5.28
C GLU A 9 4.69 0.86 5.12
N ALA A 10 5.94 0.79 4.64
CA ALA A 10 6.74 1.97 4.34
C ALA A 10 6.09 2.83 3.24
N ALA A 11 5.60 2.21 2.16
CA ALA A 11 4.88 2.92 1.10
C ALA A 11 3.57 3.55 1.61
N ILE A 12 2.81 2.84 2.46
CA ILE A 12 1.60 3.38 3.11
C ILE A 12 1.95 4.63 3.92
N ASN A 13 3.00 4.57 4.74
CA ASN A 13 3.43 5.69 5.56
C ASN A 13 3.89 6.89 4.72
N TYR A 14 4.64 6.63 3.63
CA TYR A 14 5.06 7.65 2.67
C TYR A 14 3.86 8.43 2.10
N TRP A 15 2.85 7.71 1.61
CA TRP A 15 1.67 8.33 1.00
C TRP A 15 0.74 8.97 2.02
N ARG A 16 0.63 8.43 3.24
CA ARG A 16 -0.12 9.06 4.34
C ARG A 16 0.46 10.42 4.73
N ALA A 17 1.79 10.56 4.71
CA ALA A 17 2.45 11.83 5.02
C ALA A 17 2.22 12.89 3.93
N ARG A 18 2.25 12.50 2.65
CA ARG A 18 2.07 13.42 1.50
C ARG A 18 0.61 13.73 1.19
N GLN A 19 -0.27 12.75 1.37
CA GLN A 19 -1.69 12.84 1.07
C GLN A 19 -2.47 12.31 2.29
N PRO A 20 -2.53 13.11 3.37
CA PRO A 20 -3.24 12.72 4.58
C PRO A 20 -4.73 12.53 4.29
N ALA A 21 -5.38 11.78 5.17
CA ALA A 21 -6.83 11.62 5.13
C ALA A 21 -7.52 12.99 5.17
N ARG A 22 -8.63 13.12 4.44
CA ARG A 22 -9.37 14.39 4.31
C ARG A 22 -10.82 14.24 4.73
N GLY A 23 -11.42 15.38 5.10
CA GLY A 23 -12.82 15.46 5.51
C GLY A 23 -13.08 14.91 6.92
N ASN A 24 -14.31 15.10 7.39
CA ASN A 24 -14.72 14.67 8.73
C ASN A 24 -14.76 13.14 8.88
N GLU A 25 -14.85 12.42 7.77
CA GLU A 25 -14.89 10.95 7.73
C GLU A 25 -13.50 10.31 7.78
N TYR A 26 -12.42 11.11 7.77
CA TYR A 26 -11.04 10.63 7.71
C TYR A 26 -10.80 9.64 6.56
N ALA A 27 -11.42 9.91 5.40
CA ALA A 27 -11.31 9.07 4.22
C ALA A 27 -9.85 8.98 3.74
N LEU A 28 -9.37 7.77 3.49
CA LEU A 28 -8.04 7.53 2.95
C LEU A 28 -7.92 8.15 1.56
N SER A 29 -6.74 8.71 1.27
CA SER A 29 -6.44 9.15 -0.10
C SER A 29 -6.42 7.94 -1.05
N PRO A 30 -6.69 8.14 -2.35
CA PRO A 30 -6.67 7.06 -3.34
C PRO A 30 -5.41 6.17 -3.31
N PRO A 31 -4.17 6.70 -3.21
CA PRO A 31 -2.99 5.83 -3.13
C PRO A 31 -2.94 5.02 -1.84
N VAL A 32 -3.28 5.63 -0.70
CA VAL A 32 -3.29 4.93 0.59
C VAL A 32 -4.36 3.86 0.63
N SER A 33 -5.55 4.11 0.08
CA SER A 33 -6.62 3.12 -0.03
C SER A 33 -6.16 1.89 -0.83
N ARG A 34 -5.51 2.09 -1.98
CA ARG A 34 -5.04 1.01 -2.84
C ARG A 34 -3.98 0.13 -2.15
N LEU A 35 -3.03 0.75 -1.46
CA LEU A 35 -2.01 0.03 -0.69
C LEU A 35 -2.60 -0.69 0.54
N ALA A 36 -3.55 -0.05 1.24
CA ALA A 36 -4.22 -0.62 2.40
C ALA A 36 -5.05 -1.86 2.04
N THR A 37 -5.64 -1.91 0.83
CA THR A 37 -6.34 -3.12 0.35
C THR A 37 -5.39 -4.31 0.23
N VAL A 38 -4.18 -4.12 -0.32
CA VAL A 38 -3.17 -5.19 -0.39
C VAL A 38 -2.73 -5.64 1.00
N TYR A 39 -2.51 -4.68 1.91
CA TYR A 39 -2.14 -4.96 3.30
C TYR A 39 -3.22 -5.78 4.01
N ALA A 40 -4.49 -5.41 3.84
CA ALA A 40 -5.62 -6.13 4.41
C ALA A 40 -5.70 -7.58 3.87
N LEU A 41 -5.42 -7.79 2.58
CA LEU A 41 -5.37 -9.14 1.99
C LEU A 41 -4.21 -9.96 2.56
N MET A 42 -3.03 -9.35 2.77
CA MET A 42 -1.90 -10.03 3.41
C MET A 42 -2.23 -10.45 4.84
N ILE A 43 -2.87 -9.57 5.63
CA ILE A 43 -3.36 -9.92 6.97
C ILE A 43 -4.34 -11.09 6.90
N TYR A 44 -5.36 -10.98 6.04
CA TYR A 44 -6.40 -12.00 5.89
C TYR A 44 -5.83 -13.37 5.51
N ARG A 45 -4.78 -13.39 4.68
CA ARG A 45 -4.10 -14.62 4.23
C ARG A 45 -2.95 -15.05 5.13
N HIS A 46 -2.67 -14.32 6.21
CA HIS A 46 -1.50 -14.54 7.07
C HIS A 46 -0.16 -14.55 6.30
N GLN A 47 -0.02 -13.67 5.31
CA GLN A 47 1.16 -13.57 4.46
C GLN A 47 2.09 -12.45 4.93
N LEU A 48 3.40 -12.75 5.03
CA LEU A 48 4.45 -11.74 5.30
C LEU A 48 5.14 -11.24 4.03
N THR A 49 5.01 -11.98 2.93
CA THR A 49 5.49 -11.61 1.61
C THR A 49 4.42 -11.84 0.55
N ILE A 50 4.53 -11.13 -0.57
CA ILE A 50 3.65 -11.27 -1.73
C ILE A 50 4.46 -11.18 -3.02
N GLU A 51 4.13 -12.00 -4.02
CA GLU A 51 4.76 -11.92 -5.34
C GLU A 51 4.37 -10.63 -6.03
N GLN A 52 5.36 -9.82 -6.43
CA GLN A 52 5.11 -8.54 -7.10
C GLN A 52 4.32 -8.71 -8.40
N ASP A 53 4.54 -9.81 -9.13
CA ASP A 53 3.84 -10.10 -10.39
C ASP A 53 2.34 -10.43 -10.19
N SER A 54 1.92 -10.66 -8.95
CA SER A 54 0.51 -10.83 -8.58
C SER A 54 -0.22 -9.51 -8.28
N LEU A 55 0.52 -8.39 -8.20
CA LEU A 55 -0.03 -7.08 -7.88
C LEU A 55 -0.41 -6.31 -9.15
N GLU A 56 -1.44 -5.46 -9.04
CA GLU A 56 -1.77 -4.53 -10.10
C GLU A 56 -0.60 -3.58 -10.39
N PRO A 57 -0.34 -3.23 -11.67
CA PRO A 57 0.73 -2.29 -12.03
C PRO A 57 0.64 -0.94 -11.30
N ALA A 58 -0.59 -0.47 -11.03
CA ALA A 58 -0.81 0.76 -10.28
C ALA A 58 -0.35 0.67 -8.82
N VAL A 59 -0.46 -0.51 -8.19
CA VAL A 59 0.07 -0.74 -6.83
C VAL A 59 1.59 -0.74 -6.87
N LEU A 60 2.19 -1.44 -7.83
CA LEU A 60 3.64 -1.48 -7.99
C LEU A 60 4.23 -0.08 -8.21
N ALA A 61 3.56 0.77 -9.01
CA ALA A 61 3.98 2.16 -9.21
C ALA A 61 3.96 2.98 -7.92
N LEU A 62 3.01 2.73 -7.01
CA LEU A 62 2.94 3.40 -5.72
C LEU A 62 4.00 2.90 -4.74
N ILE A 63 4.38 1.63 -4.82
CA ILE A 63 5.46 1.03 -4.01
C ILE A 63 6.82 1.54 -4.47
N HIS A 64 7.06 1.54 -5.78
CA HIS A 64 8.34 1.94 -6.40
C HIS A 64 8.41 3.43 -6.73
N HIS A 65 7.68 4.25 -5.98
CA HIS A 65 7.63 5.70 -6.18
C HIS A 65 9.06 6.27 -6.19
N ARG A 66 9.37 7.12 -7.17
CA ARG A 66 10.57 7.96 -7.17
C ARG A 66 10.19 9.31 -6.58
N ASP A 67 11.03 9.82 -5.67
CA ASP A 67 10.86 11.15 -5.07
C ASP A 67 10.80 12.28 -6.12
#